data_AF-A0A1I7TPF3-F1
#
_entry.id   AF-A0A1I7TPF3-F1
#
_cell.length_a   1.000
_cell.length_b   1.000
_cell.length_c   1.000
_cell.angle_alpha   90.00
_cell.angle_beta   90.00
_cell.angle_gamma   90.00
#
_symmetry.space_group_name_H-M   'P 1'
#
loop_
_entity.id
_entity.type
_entity.pdbx_description
1 polymer ?
#
loop_
_entity_poly.entity_id
_entity_poly.type
_entity_poly.pdbx_seq_one_letter_code
_entity_poly.pdbx_strand_id
1 'polypeptide(L)'
;MSSITQAQSNVQLWQQPPPAGFNIPTIPPVVSTRTLTVKERTILFEIEKRPQLWAEKKSFAMQKKLWPAVACDVYKRTGIILNIQSLRRVFKSTKTNLRGHLAKAIFEFNLEGMEMEEFLWKNAEMYGSIRFYRTSTQKLEQEYRNKRLSNQGSTVDIDDKDEEDLDDSTNDCEIIGFVQADPTYYAVPYKKSRFKWKMEKFIF
;
A
#
# COMPACT_ATOMS: atom_id res chain seq x y z
N MET A 1 40.58 16.09 21.29
CA MET A 1 40.63 15.45 19.97
C MET A 1 39.99 14.07 20.10
N SER A 2 38.69 13.99 19.85
CA SER A 2 37.93 12.74 20.01
C SER A 2 37.39 12.34 18.65
N SER A 3 38.07 11.37 18.04
CA SER A 3 37.74 10.77 16.75
C SER A 3 36.46 9.94 16.90
N ILE A 4 35.37 10.38 16.26
CA ILE A 4 34.15 9.58 16.13
C ILE A 4 34.32 8.69 14.89
N THR A 5 34.33 7.39 15.17
CA THR A 5 34.48 6.25 14.26
C THR A 5 33.41 6.27 13.15
N GLN A 6 33.88 6.28 11.89
CA GLN A 6 33.07 6.21 10.66
C GLN A 6 32.45 4.81 10.43
N ALA A 7 31.53 4.37 11.29
CA ALA A 7 30.93 3.03 11.19
C ALA A 7 29.38 3.00 11.10
N GLN A 8 28.73 4.08 10.68
CA GLN A 8 27.25 4.16 10.63
C GLN A 8 26.65 4.68 9.31
N SER A 9 27.37 4.67 8.20
CA SER A 9 26.92 5.33 6.95
C SER A 9 26.15 4.44 5.96
N ASN A 10 25.47 3.37 6.38
CA ASN A 10 24.77 2.50 5.41
C ASN A 10 23.39 1.98 5.85
N VAL A 11 22.71 2.72 6.73
CA VAL A 11 21.29 2.47 7.02
C VAL A 11 20.52 3.64 6.44
N GLN A 12 19.64 3.39 5.48
CA GLN A 12 18.84 4.46 4.87
C GLN A 12 18.04 5.17 5.97
N LEU A 13 18.01 6.51 5.97
CA LEU A 13 17.46 7.32 7.08
C LEU A 13 16.03 6.91 7.49
N TRP A 14 15.22 6.40 6.57
CA TRP A 14 13.87 5.92 6.82
C TRP A 14 13.80 4.51 7.46
N GLN A 15 14.92 3.90 7.82
CA GLN A 15 14.96 2.63 8.56
C GLN A 15 15.22 2.84 10.06
N GLN A 16 15.55 4.07 10.49
CA GLN A 16 15.86 4.34 11.88
C GLN A 16 14.57 4.50 12.73
N PRO A 17 14.56 4.00 13.98
CA PRO A 17 13.50 4.28 14.93
C PRO A 17 13.52 5.78 15.33
N PRO A 18 12.40 6.32 15.85
CA PRO A 18 12.37 7.72 16.29
C PRO A 18 13.49 8.00 17.32
N PRO A 19 14.15 9.16 17.26
CA PRO A 19 15.25 9.51 18.16
C PRO A 19 14.88 9.38 19.63
N ALA A 20 15.83 8.92 20.46
CA ALA A 20 15.64 8.83 21.90
C ALA A 20 15.35 10.22 22.49
N GLY A 21 14.20 10.37 23.17
CA GLY A 21 13.72 11.65 23.70
C GLY A 21 12.59 12.31 22.89
N PHE A 22 12.14 11.70 21.78
CA PHE A 22 10.95 12.17 21.06
C PHE A 22 9.69 11.98 21.90
N ASN A 23 9.13 13.08 22.40
CA ASN A 23 7.79 13.10 22.99
C ASN A 23 6.77 12.87 21.88
N ILE A 24 6.17 11.67 21.85
CA ILE A 24 5.02 11.38 21.00
C ILE A 24 3.92 12.37 21.45
N PRO A 25 3.51 13.34 20.60
CA PRO A 25 2.48 14.28 20.99
C PRO A 25 1.23 13.51 21.39
N THR A 26 0.69 13.82 22.57
CA THR A 26 -0.53 13.21 23.06
C THR A 26 -1.61 13.42 22.02
N ILE A 27 -2.10 12.32 21.45
CA ILE A 27 -3.06 12.32 20.35
C ILE A 27 -4.26 13.18 20.80
N PRO A 28 -4.62 14.26 20.08
CA PRO A 28 -5.80 15.03 20.42
C PRO A 28 -7.04 14.13 20.39
N PRO A 29 -8.04 14.34 21.26
CA PRO A 29 -9.26 13.55 21.25
C PRO A 29 -9.89 13.61 19.85
N VAL A 30 -10.23 12.43 19.34
CA VAL A 30 -10.63 12.16 17.96
C VAL A 30 -11.74 13.10 17.51
N VAL A 31 -11.41 14.07 16.65
CA VAL A 31 -12.40 14.92 15.96
C VAL A 31 -12.44 14.52 14.48
N SER A 32 -13.44 13.68 14.16
CA SER A 32 -14.11 13.40 12.87
C SER A 32 -13.37 13.71 11.55
N THR A 33 -13.13 12.77 10.63
CA THR A 33 -14.19 12.21 9.75
C THR A 33 -13.86 10.87 9.07
N ARG A 34 -12.77 10.18 9.43
CA ARG A 34 -12.59 8.76 9.07
C ARG A 34 -11.77 8.06 10.14
N THR A 35 -12.42 7.33 11.03
CA THR A 35 -11.72 6.40 11.93
C THR A 35 -10.98 5.38 11.06
N LEU A 36 -9.65 5.55 10.94
CA LEU A 36 -8.76 4.59 10.31
C LEU A 36 -9.04 3.21 10.88
N THR A 37 -9.42 2.30 10.00
CA THR A 37 -9.78 0.97 10.44
C THR A 37 -8.50 0.16 10.64
N VAL A 38 -8.39 -0.59 11.73
CA VAL A 38 -7.34 -1.62 11.95
C VAL A 38 -7.12 -2.48 10.69
N LYS A 39 -8.20 -2.65 9.91
CA LYS A 39 -8.25 -3.22 8.58
C LYS A 39 -7.31 -2.56 7.55
N GLU A 40 -7.34 -1.24 7.37
CA GLU A 40 -6.49 -0.52 6.40
C GLU A 40 -5.01 -0.67 6.73
N ARG A 41 -4.64 -0.59 8.01
CA ARG A 41 -3.27 -0.84 8.48
C ARG A 41 -2.83 -2.28 8.21
N THR A 42 -3.73 -3.23 8.44
CA THR A 42 -3.47 -4.66 8.17
C THR A 42 -3.29 -4.92 6.67
N ILE A 43 -4.09 -4.29 5.81
CA ILE A 43 -3.93 -4.38 4.35
C ILE A 43 -2.53 -3.91 3.94
N LEU A 44 -2.10 -2.73 4.41
CA LEU A 44 -0.79 -2.19 4.05
C LEU A 44 0.36 -3.07 4.56
N PHE A 45 0.25 -3.60 5.78
CA PHE A 45 1.23 -4.54 6.33
C PHE A 45 1.33 -5.85 5.52
N GLU A 46 0.22 -6.39 5.01
CA GLU A 46 0.26 -7.59 4.16
C GLU A 46 0.75 -7.31 2.73
N ILE A 47 0.62 -6.06 2.25
CA ILE A 47 1.20 -5.59 0.99
C ILE A 47 2.72 -5.40 1.13
N GLU A 48 3.19 -4.87 2.26
CA GLU A 48 4.61 -4.64 2.55
C GLU A 48 5.46 -5.90 2.31
N LYS A 49 4.99 -7.05 2.80
CA LYS A 49 5.65 -8.36 2.65
C LYS A 49 5.88 -8.80 1.20
N ARG A 50 5.21 -8.16 0.24
CA ARG A 50 5.18 -8.54 -1.18
C ARG A 50 5.67 -7.38 -2.03
N PRO A 51 6.98 -7.12 -2.11
CA PRO A 51 7.54 -6.03 -2.91
C PRO A 51 7.13 -6.08 -4.39
N GLN A 52 6.81 -7.26 -4.90
CA GLN A 52 6.30 -7.48 -6.26
C GLN A 52 5.00 -6.72 -6.56
N LEU A 53 4.20 -6.35 -5.55
CA LEU A 53 2.97 -5.56 -5.73
C LEU A 53 3.24 -4.06 -5.89
N TRP A 54 4.35 -3.57 -5.35
CA TRP A 54 4.68 -2.15 -5.30
C TRP A 54 6.01 -1.80 -5.97
N ALA A 55 6.69 -2.77 -6.58
CA ALA A 55 7.83 -2.56 -7.47
C ALA A 55 7.44 -1.73 -8.71
N GLU A 56 8.44 -1.07 -9.30
CA GLU A 56 8.28 -0.22 -10.48
C GLU A 56 7.84 -1.03 -11.71
N LYS A 57 8.45 -2.20 -11.92
CA LYS A 57 8.07 -3.12 -13.00
C LYS A 57 7.16 -4.20 -12.45
N LYS A 58 5.89 -4.17 -12.85
CA LYS A 58 4.88 -5.14 -12.40
C LYS A 58 4.40 -5.99 -13.55
N SER A 59 4.38 -7.31 -13.35
CA SER A 59 3.74 -8.22 -14.29
C SER A 59 2.26 -8.37 -13.96
N PHE A 60 1.38 -8.13 -14.93
CA PHE A 60 -0.07 -8.32 -14.79
C PHE A 60 -0.43 -9.72 -14.29
N ALA A 61 0.19 -10.75 -14.87
CA ALA A 61 -0.02 -12.15 -14.49
C ALA A 61 0.36 -12.41 -13.03
N MET A 62 1.41 -11.74 -12.53
CA MET A 62 1.83 -11.84 -11.14
C MET A 62 0.86 -11.11 -10.21
N GLN A 63 0.43 -9.90 -10.57
CA GLN A 63 -0.54 -9.14 -9.77
C GLN A 63 -1.86 -9.91 -9.58
N LYS A 64 -2.34 -10.58 -10.63
CA LYS A 64 -3.57 -11.41 -10.56
C LYS A 64 -3.48 -12.54 -9.52
N LYS A 65 -2.27 -13.04 -9.23
CA LYS A 65 -2.02 -14.08 -8.20
C LYS A 65 -1.78 -13.49 -6.81
N LEU A 66 -1.08 -12.36 -6.74
CA LEU A 66 -0.67 -11.76 -5.47
C LEU A 66 -1.82 -11.06 -4.73
N TRP A 67 -2.71 -10.37 -5.43
CA TRP A 67 -3.84 -9.68 -4.79
C TRP A 67 -4.78 -10.64 -4.03
N PRO A 68 -5.20 -11.78 -4.59
CA PRO A 68 -5.91 -12.81 -3.84
C PRO A 68 -5.14 -13.32 -2.62
N ALA A 69 -3.82 -13.51 -2.74
CA ALA A 69 -2.99 -13.97 -1.63
C ALA A 69 -2.98 -12.95 -0.47
N VAL A 70 -2.91 -11.65 -0.77
CA VAL A 70 -3.05 -10.59 0.25
C VAL A 70 -4.43 -10.65 0.91
N ALA A 71 -5.50 -10.80 0.12
CA ALA A 71 -6.86 -10.88 0.66
C ALA A 71 -7.02 -12.06 1.64
N CYS A 72 -6.47 -13.24 1.29
CA CYS A 72 -6.45 -14.40 2.18
C CYS A 72 -5.70 -14.14 3.48
N ASP A 73 -4.55 -13.45 3.44
CA ASP A 73 -3.78 -13.19 4.65
C ASP A 73 -4.40 -12.11 5.53
N VAL A 74 -5.03 -11.09 4.93
CA VAL A 74 -5.83 -10.12 5.69
C VAL A 74 -7.01 -10.81 6.37
N TYR A 75 -7.67 -11.75 5.68
CA TYR A 75 -8.74 -12.56 6.28
C TYR A 75 -8.25 -13.41 7.46
N LYS A 76 -7.12 -14.11 7.32
CA LYS A 76 -6.54 -14.90 8.42
C LYS A 76 -6.27 -14.08 9.68
N ARG A 77 -5.97 -12.79 9.53
CA ARG A 77 -5.66 -11.90 10.66
C ARG A 77 -6.86 -11.16 11.23
N THR A 78 -7.81 -10.81 10.39
CA THR A 78 -8.93 -9.93 10.76
C THR A 78 -10.27 -10.66 10.86
N GLY A 79 -10.38 -11.87 10.30
CA GLY A 79 -11.65 -12.58 10.13
C GLY A 79 -12.58 -11.95 9.08
N ILE A 80 -12.13 -10.89 8.38
CA ILE A 80 -12.96 -10.14 7.43
C ILE A 80 -12.57 -10.49 6.01
N ILE A 81 -13.54 -10.93 5.22
CA ILE A 81 -13.36 -11.16 3.79
C ILE A 81 -13.43 -9.81 3.09
N LEU A 82 -12.45 -9.54 2.25
CA LEU A 82 -12.35 -8.29 1.51
C LEU A 82 -12.31 -8.52 0.01
N ASN A 83 -13.03 -7.67 -0.71
CA ASN A 83 -12.92 -7.57 -2.16
C ASN A 83 -11.54 -7.02 -2.55
N ILE A 84 -10.90 -7.63 -3.54
CA ILE A 84 -9.63 -7.20 -4.13
C ILE A 84 -9.67 -5.72 -4.55
N GLN A 85 -10.78 -5.24 -5.10
CA GLN A 85 -10.94 -3.83 -5.47
C GLN A 85 -10.83 -2.91 -4.24
N SER A 86 -11.34 -3.33 -3.07
CA SER A 86 -11.20 -2.57 -1.83
C SER A 86 -9.76 -2.52 -1.36
N LEU A 87 -9.01 -3.63 -1.46
CA LEU A 87 -7.57 -3.65 -1.15
C LEU A 87 -6.80 -2.67 -2.05
N ARG A 88 -7.06 -2.73 -3.35
CA ARG A 88 -6.45 -1.84 -4.34
C ARG A 88 -6.78 -0.38 -4.08
N ARG A 89 -8.03 -0.07 -3.75
CA ARG A 89 -8.49 1.29 -3.43
C ARG A 89 -7.78 1.84 -2.20
N VAL A 90 -7.66 1.06 -1.12
CA VAL A 90 -6.92 1.46 0.08
C VAL A 90 -5.48 1.78 -0.31
N PHE A 91 -4.79 0.87 -0.99
CA PHE A 91 -3.40 1.09 -1.37
C PHE A 91 -3.23 2.30 -2.29
N LYS A 92 -4.08 2.46 -3.31
CA LYS A 92 -4.09 3.60 -4.22
C LYS A 92 -4.27 4.91 -3.46
N SER A 93 -5.32 5.00 -2.64
CA SER A 93 -5.61 6.20 -1.85
C SER A 93 -4.46 6.57 -0.93
N THR A 94 -3.83 5.59 -0.26
CA THR A 94 -2.68 5.85 0.60
C THR A 94 -1.46 6.35 -0.20
N LYS A 95 -1.18 5.77 -1.38
CA LYS A 95 -0.10 6.25 -2.26
C LYS A 95 -0.35 7.69 -2.71
N THR A 96 -1.56 7.98 -3.21
CA THR A 96 -1.92 9.32 -3.70
C THR A 96 -1.84 10.35 -2.57
N ASN A 97 -2.31 10.01 -1.36
CA ASN A 97 -2.18 10.88 -0.20
C ASN A 97 -0.70 11.15 0.14
N LEU A 98 0.14 10.12 0.19
CA LEU A 98 1.58 10.28 0.41
C LEU A 98 2.23 11.18 -0.64
N ARG A 99 1.95 10.94 -1.94
CA ARG A 99 2.45 11.76 -3.05
C ARG A 99 2.01 13.23 -2.92
N GLY A 100 0.75 13.48 -2.54
CA GLY A 100 0.24 14.82 -2.29
C GLY A 100 0.97 15.53 -1.15
N HIS A 101 1.22 14.84 -0.03
CA HIS A 101 2.00 15.42 1.07
C HIS A 101 3.45 15.66 0.70
N LEU A 102 4.07 14.77 -0.09
CA LEU A 102 5.43 14.97 -0.61
C LEU A 102 5.53 16.18 -1.54
N ALA A 103 4.60 16.30 -2.49
CA ALA A 103 4.52 17.46 -3.35
C ALA A 103 4.37 18.74 -2.52
N LYS A 104 3.45 18.75 -1.55
CA LYS A 104 3.25 19.90 -0.65
C LYS A 104 4.53 20.27 0.13
N ALA A 105 5.20 19.27 0.72
CA ALA A 105 6.45 19.47 1.45
C ALA A 105 7.57 20.07 0.58
N ILE A 106 7.66 19.65 -0.69
CA ILE A 106 8.70 20.10 -1.62
C ILE A 106 8.38 21.47 -2.22
N PHE A 107 7.14 21.70 -2.66
CA PHE A 107 6.75 22.92 -3.37
C PHE A 107 6.49 24.10 -2.42
N GLU A 108 5.82 23.87 -1.30
CA GLU A 108 5.46 24.95 -0.35
C GLU A 108 6.59 25.19 0.66
N PHE A 109 7.12 24.12 1.26
CA PHE A 109 7.99 24.23 2.43
C PHE A 109 9.47 24.00 2.13
N ASN A 110 9.82 23.49 0.94
CA ASN A 110 11.19 23.12 0.56
C ASN A 110 11.89 22.19 1.58
N LEU A 111 11.14 21.29 2.22
CA LEU A 111 11.71 20.45 3.27
C LEU A 111 12.65 19.39 2.67
N GLU A 112 13.65 18.99 3.43
CA GLU A 112 14.59 17.95 3.04
C GLU A 112 14.96 17.04 4.22
N GLY A 113 15.33 15.80 3.90
CA GLY A 113 15.83 14.83 4.87
C GLY A 113 14.87 14.63 6.05
N MET A 114 15.35 14.96 7.25
CA MET A 114 14.65 14.69 8.51
C MET A 114 13.38 15.54 8.68
N GLU A 115 13.40 16.80 8.24
CA GLU A 115 12.24 17.70 8.38
C GLU A 115 11.07 17.24 7.51
N MET A 116 11.37 16.69 6.32
CA MET A 116 10.38 16.07 5.46
C MET A 116 9.76 14.83 6.13
N GLU A 117 10.59 13.96 6.70
CA GLU A 117 10.11 12.77 7.40
C GLU A 117 9.24 13.13 8.61
N GLU A 118 9.60 14.16 9.36
CA GLU A 118 8.80 14.68 10.46
C GLU A 118 7.47 15.26 9.99
N PHE A 119 7.48 16.03 8.89
CA PHE A 119 6.27 16.56 8.27
C PHE A 119 5.34 15.44 7.82
N LEU A 120 5.86 14.38 7.19
CA LEU A 120 5.05 13.24 6.77
C LEU A 120 4.50 12.48 7.98
N TRP A 121 5.28 12.31 9.04
CA TRP A 121 4.82 11.65 10.26
C TRP A 121 3.67 12.40 10.95
N LYS A 122 3.71 13.73 10.91
CA LYS A 122 2.69 14.60 11.51
C LYS A 122 1.44 14.76 10.63
N ASN A 123 1.62 14.86 9.31
CA ASN A 123 0.54 15.28 8.41
C ASN A 123 -0.05 14.13 7.57
N ALA A 124 0.69 13.06 7.31
CA ALA A 124 0.19 11.91 6.56
C ALA A 124 -0.27 10.80 7.51
N GLU A 125 -1.58 10.64 7.62
CA GLU A 125 -2.25 9.81 8.61
C GLU A 125 -1.84 8.32 8.59
N MET A 126 -1.59 7.76 7.40
CA MET A 126 -1.17 6.36 7.22
C MET A 126 0.33 6.19 7.03
N TYR A 127 1.11 7.25 7.28
CA TYR A 127 2.52 7.27 6.89
C TYR A 127 3.33 6.12 7.49
N GLY A 128 3.13 5.84 8.78
CA GLY A 128 3.80 4.73 9.45
C GLY A 128 3.49 3.36 8.84
N SER A 129 2.33 3.17 8.21
CA SER A 129 1.94 1.91 7.56
C SER A 129 2.36 1.81 6.09
N ILE A 130 2.69 2.93 5.42
CA ILE A 130 3.15 2.95 4.02
C ILE A 130 4.64 3.30 3.88
N ARG A 131 5.38 3.37 5.00
CA ARG A 131 6.79 3.78 5.00
C ARG A 131 7.67 2.93 4.07
N PHE A 132 7.36 1.63 3.90
CA PHE A 132 8.06 0.75 2.97
C PHE A 132 8.07 1.27 1.52
N TYR A 133 7.05 2.03 1.13
CA TYR A 133 6.91 2.61 -0.20
C TYR A 133 7.83 3.83 -0.43
N ARG A 134 8.52 4.31 0.61
CA ARG A 134 9.46 5.44 0.50
C ARG A 134 10.56 5.19 -0.52
N THR A 135 11.03 3.95 -0.59
CA THR A 135 11.99 3.48 -1.61
C THR A 135 11.53 3.83 -3.03
N SER A 136 10.25 3.64 -3.34
CA SER A 136 9.69 3.95 -4.65
C SER A 136 9.47 5.45 -4.86
N THR A 137 9.20 6.21 -3.79
CA THR A 137 8.95 7.66 -3.90
C THR A 137 10.20 8.51 -4.04
N GLN A 138 11.41 8.01 -3.76
CA GLN A 138 12.65 8.79 -3.89
C GLN A 138 12.88 9.34 -5.30
N LYS A 139 12.63 8.53 -6.33
CA LYS A 139 12.71 8.97 -7.73
C LYS A 139 11.75 10.12 -8.01
N LEU A 140 10.51 9.97 -7.54
CA LEU A 140 9.46 10.98 -7.67
C LEU A 140 9.80 12.29 -6.95
N GLU A 141 10.42 12.22 -5.77
CA GLU A 141 10.89 13.42 -5.07
C GLU A 141 11.94 14.17 -5.86
N GLN A 142 12.89 13.44 -6.45
CA GLN A 142 13.92 14.04 -7.27
C GLN A 142 13.30 14.70 -8.51
N GLU A 143 12.29 14.08 -9.12
CA GLU A 143 11.50 14.70 -10.18
C GLU A 143 10.77 15.96 -9.72
N TYR A 144 10.15 15.98 -8.54
CA TYR A 144 9.50 17.19 -8.01
C TYR A 144 10.50 18.31 -7.76
N ARG A 145 11.69 18.00 -7.23
CA ARG A 145 12.76 18.99 -7.04
C ARG A 145 13.25 19.54 -8.38
N ASN A 146 13.48 18.67 -9.37
CA ASN A 146 13.88 19.08 -10.72
C ASN A 146 12.79 19.93 -11.39
N LYS A 147 11.53 19.52 -11.29
CA LYS A 147 10.36 20.27 -11.80
C LYS A 147 10.23 21.63 -11.13
N ARG A 148 10.51 21.74 -9.84
CA ARG A 148 10.49 23.04 -9.14
C ARG A 148 11.60 23.97 -9.61
N LEU A 149 12.78 23.43 -9.89
CA LEU A 149 13.90 24.21 -10.46
C LEU A 149 13.60 24.66 -11.90
N SER A 150 12.91 23.83 -12.69
CA SER A 150 12.51 24.19 -14.06
C SER A 150 11.29 25.12 -14.12
N ASN A 151 10.35 25.01 -13.17
CA ASN A 151 9.11 25.77 -13.11
C ASN A 151 9.10 26.72 -11.91
N GLN A 152 9.84 27.82 -11.98
CA GLN A 152 9.46 29.01 -11.21
C GLN A 152 8.22 29.62 -11.87
N GLY A 153 7.02 29.07 -11.61
CA GLY A 153 5.76 29.78 -11.91
C GLY A 153 4.52 28.99 -12.38
N SER A 154 4.52 27.66 -12.50
CA SER A 154 3.30 26.92 -12.90
C SER A 154 2.82 25.94 -11.84
N THR A 155 1.49 25.80 -11.76
CA THR A 155 0.80 24.77 -10.97
C THR A 155 1.25 23.38 -11.40
N VAL A 156 1.52 22.51 -10.43
CA VAL A 156 2.05 21.17 -10.65
C VAL A 156 0.88 20.21 -10.79
N ASP A 157 0.58 19.80 -12.01
CA ASP A 157 -0.26 18.64 -12.23
C ASP A 157 0.53 17.38 -11.82
N ILE A 158 0.04 16.69 -10.78
CA ILE A 158 0.56 15.38 -10.39
C ILE A 158 0.06 14.40 -11.45
N ASP A 159 0.86 14.25 -12.49
CA ASP A 159 0.60 13.34 -13.59
C ASP A 159 0.67 11.89 -13.06
N ASP A 160 -0.49 11.27 -12.82
CA ASP A 160 -0.64 9.87 -12.37
C ASP A 160 -0.34 8.90 -13.52
N LYS A 161 0.78 9.08 -14.22
CA LYS A 161 1.21 8.28 -15.39
C LYS A 161 1.53 6.81 -15.10
N ASP A 162 1.53 6.41 -13.83
CA ASP A 162 1.84 5.04 -13.40
C ASP A 162 0.61 4.13 -13.26
N GLU A 163 -0.59 4.61 -13.61
CA GLU A 163 -1.85 3.89 -13.37
C GLU A 163 -2.59 3.57 -14.68
N GLU A 164 -1.88 2.98 -15.65
CA GLU A 164 -2.55 2.18 -16.68
C GLU A 164 -3.01 0.84 -16.07
N ASP A 165 -4.24 0.45 -16.44
CA ASP A 165 -5.01 -0.74 -16.04
C ASP A 165 -5.84 -0.68 -14.74
N LEU A 166 -6.83 0.22 -14.67
CA LEU A 166 -8.09 -0.07 -13.95
C LEU A 166 -9.30 0.60 -14.65
N ASP A 167 -9.67 0.09 -15.83
CA ASP A 167 -11.09 0.01 -16.16
C ASP A 167 -11.63 -1.29 -15.55
N ASP A 168 -12.43 -1.14 -14.50
CA ASP A 168 -13.40 -2.14 -14.11
C ASP A 168 -14.64 -1.37 -13.62
N SER A 169 -15.36 -0.82 -14.60
CA SER A 169 -16.75 -0.42 -14.46
C SER A 169 -17.58 -1.61 -13.97
N THR A 170 -17.71 -1.81 -12.65
CA THR A 170 -18.99 -2.14 -11.98
C THR A 170 -18.86 -2.27 -10.46
N ASN A 171 -19.76 -1.54 -9.80
CA ASN A 171 -20.46 -1.83 -8.54
C ASN A 171 -19.68 -1.83 -7.22
N ASP A 172 -19.92 -0.75 -6.48
CA ASP A 172 -20.49 -0.72 -5.13
C ASP A 172 -19.87 -1.65 -4.08
N CYS A 173 -19.35 -1.01 -3.02
CA CYS A 173 -18.91 -1.64 -1.79
C CYS A 173 -20.04 -2.43 -1.13
N GLU A 174 -20.24 -3.68 -1.52
CA GLU A 174 -20.93 -4.66 -0.69
C GLU A 174 -19.87 -5.50 0.02
N ILE A 175 -19.76 -5.29 1.34
CA ILE A 175 -19.10 -6.25 2.21
C ILE A 175 -19.86 -7.57 2.01
N ILE A 176 -19.20 -8.56 1.41
CA ILE A 176 -19.77 -9.90 1.25
C ILE A 176 -19.82 -10.53 2.65
N GLY A 177 -20.87 -10.20 3.42
CA GLY A 177 -21.34 -10.82 4.66
C GLY A 177 -20.32 -11.03 5.78
N PHE A 178 -20.69 -10.69 7.01
CA PHE A 178 -20.12 -11.36 8.18
C PHE A 178 -20.60 -12.81 8.19
N VAL A 179 -19.98 -13.68 7.39
CA VAL A 179 -20.13 -15.12 7.58
C VAL A 179 -19.21 -15.46 8.74
N GLN A 180 -19.76 -15.49 9.96
CA GLN A 180 -19.18 -16.32 11.01
C GLN A 180 -18.98 -17.71 10.39
N ALA A 181 -17.73 -18.15 10.29
CA ALA A 181 -17.43 -19.48 9.81
C ALA A 181 -18.18 -20.46 10.71
N ASP A 182 -19.25 -21.06 10.20
CA ASP A 182 -19.96 -22.11 10.89
C ASP A 182 -18.97 -23.26 11.12
N PRO A 183 -18.64 -23.62 12.37
CA PRO A 183 -17.69 -24.68 12.68
C PRO A 183 -18.09 -26.04 12.10
N THR A 184 -19.34 -26.19 11.64
CA THR A 184 -19.87 -27.44 11.09
C THR A 184 -19.61 -27.64 9.59
N TYR A 185 -19.02 -26.66 8.88
CA TYR A 185 -18.86 -26.75 7.41
C TYR A 185 -17.77 -27.74 6.92
N TYR A 186 -16.96 -28.32 7.81
CA TYR A 186 -15.97 -29.33 7.44
C TYR A 186 -16.50 -30.75 7.64
N ALA A 187 -17.20 -31.29 6.62
CA ALA A 187 -17.09 -32.70 6.19
C ALA A 187 -18.10 -33.02 5.06
N VAL A 188 -17.78 -32.65 3.82
CA VAL A 188 -18.37 -33.34 2.66
C VAL A 188 -17.28 -34.19 2.03
N PRO A 189 -17.30 -35.52 2.18
CA PRO A 189 -16.31 -36.38 1.57
C PRO A 189 -16.42 -36.34 0.04
N TYR A 190 -15.30 -36.02 -0.61
CA TYR A 190 -15.14 -35.95 -2.05
C TYR A 190 -15.41 -37.33 -2.68
N LYS A 191 -16.58 -37.54 -3.31
CA LYS A 191 -16.83 -38.75 -4.10
C LYS A 191 -16.09 -38.62 -5.44
N LYS A 192 -15.07 -39.46 -5.65
CA LYS A 192 -14.38 -39.62 -6.95
C LYS A 192 -15.39 -40.04 -8.02
N SER A 193 -15.81 -39.09 -8.86
CA SER A 193 -16.57 -39.40 -10.07
C SER A 193 -15.60 -39.91 -11.14
N ARG A 194 -15.67 -41.21 -11.48
CA ARG A 194 -14.96 -41.79 -12.62
C ARG A 194 -15.70 -41.39 -13.90
N PHE A 195 -15.22 -40.35 -14.58
CA PHE A 195 -15.64 -40.08 -15.96
C PHE A 195 -14.91 -41.04 -16.91
N LYS A 196 -15.65 -42.02 -17.47
CA LYS A 196 -15.24 -42.81 -18.63
C LYS A 196 -15.59 -42.00 -19.89
N TRP A 197 -14.58 -41.59 -20.65
CA TRP A 197 -14.78 -41.04 -21.99
C TRP A 197 -15.02 -42.21 -22.97
N LYS A 198 -16.18 -42.23 -23.63
CA LYS A 198 -16.38 -42.98 -24.88
C LYS A 198 -15.94 -42.08 -26.03
N MET A 199 -14.92 -42.49 -26.77
CA MET A 199 -14.65 -41.93 -28.09
C MET A 199 -15.58 -42.61 -29.10
N GLU A 200 -16.54 -41.86 -29.63
CA GLU A 200 -17.24 -42.24 -30.85
C GLU A 200 -16.51 -41.62 -32.05
N LYS A 201 -16.25 -42.49 -33.02
CA LYS A 201 -15.57 -42.20 -34.28
C LYS A 201 -16.46 -41.31 -35.14
N PHE A 202 -15.94 -40.18 -35.61
CA PHE A 202 -16.49 -39.49 -36.77
C PHE A 202 -15.74 -39.96 -38.01
N ILE A 203 -16.44 -40.67 -38.89
CA ILE A 203 -16.11 -40.86 -40.30
C ILE A 203 -17.14 -40.01 -41.05
N PHE A 204 -16.69 -39.06 -41.86
CA PHE A 204 -17.17 -38.81 -43.22
C PHE A 204 -16.12 -37.99 -43.96
#